data_AF-V4VS24-F1
#
_entry.id   AF-V4VS24-F1
#
_cell.length_a   1.000
_cell.length_b   1.000
_cell.length_c   1.000
_cell.angle_alpha   90.00
_cell.angle_beta   90.00
_cell.angle_gamma   90.00
#
_symmetry.space_group_name_H-M   'P 1'
#
loop_
_entity.id
_entity.type
_entity.pdbx_description
1 polymer ?
#
loop_
_entity_poly.entity_id
_entity_poly.type
_entity_poly.pdbx_seq_one_letter_code
_entity_poly.pdbx_strand_id
1 'polypeptide(L)' 'MYSICWIKQGHIVTKKELLPRPVDRKGKTSKRVHFERNVIREVAGFAPYEKRINALLKVGKDKRALKLAKRKLCTHD' A
#
# COMPACT_ATOMS: atom_id res chain seq x y z
N MET A 1 -24.69 28.12 12.33
CA MET A 1 -23.37 27.54 12.02
C MET A 1 -23.45 26.06 12.29
N TYR A 2 -23.68 25.29 11.22
CA TYR A 2 -24.13 23.90 11.25
C TYR A 2 -22.95 22.98 11.58
N SER A 3 -23.02 22.28 12.71
CA SER A 3 -22.04 21.26 13.11
C SER A 3 -22.73 19.93 13.41
N ILE A 4 -22.80 19.10 12.38
CA ILE A 4 -22.63 17.64 12.42
C ILE A 4 -23.46 16.84 13.45
N CYS A 5 -24.80 16.92 13.35
CA CYS A 5 -25.73 16.03 14.06
C CYS A 5 -26.22 14.84 13.18
N TRP A 6 -25.35 14.27 12.32
CA TRP A 6 -25.76 13.23 11.37
C TRP A 6 -25.14 11.84 11.62
N ILE A 7 -23.98 11.72 12.27
CA ILE A 7 -23.17 10.48 12.24
C ILE A 7 -23.57 9.45 13.33
N LYS A 8 -24.50 9.77 14.23
CA LYS A 8 -24.81 8.95 15.42
C LYS A 8 -26.30 8.63 15.61
N GLN A 9 -27.12 8.74 14.57
CA GLN A 9 -28.54 8.41 14.64
C GLN A 9 -28.75 6.91 14.38
N GLY A 10 -28.50 6.09 15.40
CA GLY A 10 -28.79 4.65 15.34
C GLY A 10 -29.38 4.19 16.68
N HIS A 11 -30.18 3.12 16.63
CA HIS A 11 -30.70 2.48 17.84
C HIS A 11 -29.55 1.96 18.70
N ILE A 12 -29.60 2.18 20.01
CA ILE A 12 -28.56 1.77 20.95
C ILE A 12 -28.64 0.24 21.10
N VAL A 13 -27.92 -0.48 20.23
CA VAL A 13 -27.80 -1.94 20.25
C VAL A 13 -26.46 -2.33 20.83
N THR A 14 -26.43 -3.36 21.69
CA THR A 14 -25.20 -4.01 22.13
C THR A 14 -24.52 -4.65 20.91
N LYS A 15 -23.38 -4.10 20.48
CA LYS A 15 -22.65 -4.64 19.32
C LYS A 15 -22.08 -6.01 19.68
N LYS A 16 -22.31 -7.00 18.82
CA LYS A 16 -21.69 -8.32 18.93
C LYS A 16 -20.31 -8.27 18.28
N GLU A 17 -19.32 -8.88 18.93
CA GLU A 17 -18.02 -9.10 18.32
C GLU A 17 -18.18 -10.03 17.11
N LEU A 18 -17.75 -9.57 15.94
CA LEU A 18 -17.80 -10.35 14.71
C LEU A 18 -16.66 -11.36 14.70
N LEU A 19 -16.96 -12.60 14.30
CA LEU A 19 -15.93 -13.62 14.13
C LEU A 19 -14.98 -13.24 12.99
N PRO A 20 -13.68 -13.53 13.11
CA PRO A 20 -12.71 -13.25 12.06
C PRO A 20 -13.02 -14.08 10.82
N ARG A 21 -13.22 -13.43 9.68
CA ARG A 21 -13.53 -14.10 8.42
C ARG A 21 -12.25 -14.32 7.62
N PRO A 22 -12.18 -15.38 6.78
CA PRO A 22 -11.03 -15.59 5.90
C PRO A 22 -10.72 -14.41 4.97
N VAL A 23 -11.75 -13.65 4.55
CA VAL A 23 -11.58 -12.44 3.71
C VAL A 23 -10.75 -11.34 4.39
N ASP A 24 -10.75 -11.29 5.72
CA ASP A 24 -10.01 -10.30 6.51
C ASP A 24 -8.48 -10.59 6.51
N ARG A 25 -8.06 -11.71 5.90
CA ARG A 25 -6.65 -12.07 5.69
C ARG A 25 -6.08 -11.50 4.39
N LYS A 26 -6.92 -10.97 3.48
CA LYS A 26 -6.46 -10.39 2.21
C LYS A 26 -5.54 -9.19 2.48
N GLY A 27 -4.37 -9.18 1.84
CA GLY A 27 -3.35 -8.12 1.99
C GLY A 27 -2.34 -8.33 3.12
N LYS A 28 -2.56 -9.30 4.03
CA LYS A 28 -1.56 -9.64 5.05
C LYS A 28 -0.43 -10.45 4.41
N THR A 29 0.81 -10.01 4.60
CA THR A 29 2.01 -10.75 4.18
C THR A 29 2.51 -11.60 5.33
N SER A 30 2.84 -12.87 5.06
CA SER A 30 3.44 -13.76 6.07
C SER A 30 4.95 -13.52 6.15
N LYS A 31 5.55 -13.78 7.33
CA LYS A 31 7.01 -13.64 7.55
C LYS A 31 7.82 -14.45 6.53
N ARG A 32 7.35 -15.65 6.19
CA ARG A 32 7.95 -16.53 5.19
C ARG A 32 7.95 -15.89 3.79
N VAL A 33 6.81 -15.39 3.33
CA VAL A 33 6.70 -14.76 2.00
C VAL A 33 7.53 -13.48 1.91
N HIS A 34 7.63 -12.72 3.01
CA HIS A 34 8.51 -11.56 3.05
C HIS A 34 9.99 -11.95 2.91
N PHE A 35 10.42 -12.99 3.64
CA PHE A 35 11.78 -13.53 3.56
C PHE A 35 12.12 -14.01 2.15
N GLU A 36 11.27 -14.85 1.56
CA GLU A 36 11.45 -15.37 0.19
C GLU A 36 11.56 -14.23 -0.85
N ARG A 37 10.71 -13.20 -0.75
CA ARG A 37 10.77 -12.04 -1.65
C ARG A 37 12.05 -11.22 -1.50
N ASN A 38 12.64 -11.14 -0.30
CA ASN A 38 13.90 -10.44 -0.09
C ASN A 38 15.06 -11.22 -0.70
N VAL A 39 15.10 -12.55 -0.51
CA VAL A 39 16.11 -13.43 -1.14
C VAL A 39 16.05 -13.31 -2.67
N ILE A 40 14.85 -13.33 -3.26
CA ILE A 40 14.69 -13.20 -4.72
C ILE A 40 15.20 -11.83 -5.22
N ARG A 41 14.95 -10.74 -4.49
CA ARG A 41 15.43 -9.40 -4.87
C ARG A 41 16.94 -9.26 -4.78
N GLU A 42 17.58 -9.95 -3.83
CA GLU A 42 19.03 -9.97 -3.70
C GLU A 42 19.68 -10.69 -4.90
N VAL A 43 19.12 -11.83 -5.30
CA VAL A 43 19.65 -12.64 -6.41
C VAL A 43 19.34 -12.03 -7.78
N ALA A 44 18.10 -11.64 -8.04
CA ALA A 44 17.68 -11.14 -9.34
C ALA A 44 18.03 -9.66 -9.56
N GLY A 45 18.23 -8.90 -8.47
CA GLY A 45 18.45 -7.46 -8.50
C GLY A 45 17.22 -6.67 -8.96
N PHE A 46 17.46 -5.39 -9.29
CA PHE A 46 16.41 -4.45 -9.70
C PHE A 46 16.27 -4.32 -11.22
N ALA A 47 15.03 -4.09 -11.67
CA ALA A 47 14.76 -3.78 -13.06
C ALA A 47 15.32 -2.38 -13.44
N PRO A 48 15.62 -2.11 -14.73
CA PRO A 48 16.26 -0.86 -15.14
C PRO A 48 15.44 0.40 -14.82
N TYR A 49 14.11 0.31 -14.77
CA TYR A 49 13.25 1.43 -14.37
C TYR A 49 13.29 1.68 -12.86
N GLU A 50 13.39 0.63 -12.03
CA GLU A 50 13.51 0.72 -10.58
C GLU A 50 14.85 1.34 -10.18
N LYS A 51 15.93 0.95 -10.86
CA LYS A 51 17.25 1.58 -10.69
C LYS A 51 17.22 3.08 -10.99
N ARG A 52 16.54 3.49 -12.07
CA ARG A 52 16.36 4.91 -12.43
C ARG A 52 15.52 5.67 -11.41
N ILE A 53 14.46 5.07 -10.89
CA ILE A 53 13.64 5.65 -9.81
C ILE A 53 14.50 5.84 -8.56
N ASN A 54 15.25 4.82 -8.15
CA ASN A 54 16.11 4.89 -6.97
C ASN A 54 17.22 5.96 -7.13
N ALA A 55 17.80 6.10 -8.33
CA ALA A 55 18.75 7.17 -8.63
C ALA A 55 18.12 8.57 -8.51
N LEU A 56 16.87 8.75 -8.97
CA LEU A 56 16.16 10.03 -8.85
C LEU A 56 15.80 10.37 -7.39
N LEU A 57 15.44 9.36 -6.59
CA LEU A 57 15.18 9.51 -5.16
C LEU A 57 16.44 9.90 -4.39
N LYS A 58 17.61 9.33 -4.74
CA LYS A 58 18.91 9.73 -4.14
C LYS A 58 19.27 11.21 -4.39
N VAL A 59 18.85 11.76 -5.52
CA VAL A 59 19.09 13.17 -5.91
C VAL A 59 18.00 14.10 -5.36
N GLY A 60 16.95 13.59 -4.72
CA GLY A 60 15.83 14.39 -4.19
C GLY A 60 14.85 14.89 -5.26
N LYS A 61 14.72 14.19 -6.40
CA LYS A 61 13.81 14.56 -7.51
C LYS A 61 12.52 13.74 -7.49
N ASP A 62 11.77 13.78 -6.39
CA ASP A 62 10.60 12.93 -6.15
C ASP A 62 9.49 13.11 -7.19
N LYS A 63 9.20 14.35 -7.60
CA LYS A 63 8.19 14.64 -8.63
C LYS A 63 8.53 14.00 -9.98
N ARG A 64 9.82 13.93 -10.32
CA ARG A 64 10.29 13.29 -11.56
C ARG A 64 10.29 11.78 -11.42
N ALA A 65 10.64 11.24 -10.26
CA ALA A 65 10.54 9.82 -9.94
C ALA A 65 9.08 9.34 -10.06
N LEU A 66 8.14 10.08 -9.48
CA LEU A 66 6.70 9.82 -9.57
C LEU A 66 6.21 9.85 -11.02
N LYS A 67 6.60 10.86 -11.83
CA LYS A 67 6.22 10.94 -13.24
C LYS A 67 6.76 9.73 -14.04
N LEU A 68 7.98 9.28 -13.76
CA LEU A 68 8.57 8.10 -14.39
C LEU A 68 7.82 6.82 -14.00
N ALA A 69 7.54 6.64 -12.70
CA ALA A 69 6.80 5.49 -12.19
C ALA A 69 5.38 5.43 -12.79
N LYS A 70 4.67 6.57 -12.83
CA LYS A 70 3.35 6.69 -13.48
C LYS A 70 3.38 6.25 -14.95
N ARG A 71 4.37 6.71 -15.72
CA ARG A 71 4.50 6.35 -17.14
C ARG A 71 4.81 4.86 -17.35
N LYS A 72 5.36 4.16 -16.35
CA LYS A 72 5.74 2.75 -16.46
C LYS A 72 4.68 1.79 -15.90
N LEU A 73 4.05 2.15 -14.78
CA LEU A 73 3.09 1.29 -14.08
C LEU A 73 1.64 1.59 -14.46
N CYS A 74 1.36 2.74 -15.09
CA CYS A 74 0.04 3.13 -15.59
C CYS A 74 -1.11 3.14 -14.54
N THR A 75 -0.79 3.09 -13.25
CA THR A 75 -1.77 3.19 -12.16
C THR A 75 -1.89 4.65 -11.73
N HIS A 76 -3.08 5.24 -11.86
CA HIS A 76 -3.38 6.61 -11.45
C HIS A 76 -4.54 6.61 -10.44
N ASP A 77 -4.23 6.89 -9.18
CA ASP A 77 -5.11 7.46 -8.15
C ASP A 77 -4.24 8.28 -7.20
#